data_AF-A0A371CXV5-F1
#
_entry.id   AF-A0A371CXV5-F1
#
_cell.length_a   1.000
_cell.length_b   1.000
_cell.length_c   1.000
_cell.angle_alpha   90.00
_cell.angle_beta   90.00
_cell.angle_gamma   90.00
#
_symmetry.space_group_name_H-M   'P 1'
#
loop_
_entity.id
_entity.type
_entity.pdbx_description
1 polymer ?
#
loop_
_entity_poly.entity_id
_entity_poly.type
_entity_poly.pdbx_seq_one_letter_code
_entity_poly.pdbx_strand_id
1 'polypeptide(L)'
;MPASAHRLLWQNGIYHLDPSLANTMVRWIDGTYRGVLNDWDLASIRDESPHGQLEPIGTRVFMSVDLMTSDALQGRVERLYRHDL
;
A
#
# COMPACT_ATOMS: atom_id res chain seq x y z
N MET A 1 12.12 5.44 -9.17
CA MET A 1 11.05 6.25 -8.53
C MET A 1 9.79 5.40 -8.32
N PRO A 2 9.79 4.38 -7.45
CA PRO A 2 8.58 3.57 -7.17
C PRO A 2 7.46 4.38 -6.48
N ALA A 3 7.78 5.51 -5.84
CA ALA A 3 6.81 6.41 -5.21
C ALA A 3 5.76 6.98 -6.18
N SER A 4 6.09 7.17 -7.47
CA SER A 4 5.12 7.67 -8.46
C SER A 4 4.12 6.60 -8.90
N ALA A 5 4.56 5.34 -8.98
CA ALA A 5 3.69 4.22 -9.34
C ALA A 5 2.69 3.90 -8.23
N HIS A 6 3.15 3.81 -6.98
CA HIS A 6 2.28 3.56 -5.83
C HIS A 6 1.21 4.65 -5.68
N ARG A 7 1.57 5.93 -5.88
CA ARG A 7 0.61 7.04 -5.91
C ARG A 7 -0.41 6.90 -7.03
N LEU A 8 0.04 6.58 -8.24
CA LEU A 8 -0.84 6.43 -9.40
C LEU A 8 -1.86 5.32 -9.16
N LEU A 9 -1.41 4.18 -8.64
CA LEU A 9 -2.27 3.05 -8.29
C LEU A 9 -3.34 3.47 -7.27
N TRP A 10 -2.91 4.13 -6.19
CA TRP A 10 -3.83 4.65 -5.17
C TRP A 10 -4.90 5.56 -5.77
N GLN A 11 -4.50 6.51 -6.63
CA GLN A 11 -5.43 7.44 -7.29
C GLN A 11 -6.43 6.73 -8.21
N ASN A 12 -6.06 5.58 -8.77
CA ASN A 12 -6.93 4.73 -9.57
C ASN A 12 -7.73 3.71 -8.75
N GLY A 13 -7.67 3.79 -7.41
CA GLY A 13 -8.42 2.89 -6.52
C GLY A 13 -7.79 1.50 -6.39
N ILE A 14 -6.51 1.34 -6.72
CA ILE A 14 -5.75 0.10 -6.54
C ILE A 14 -4.81 0.31 -5.35
N TYR A 15 -5.06 -0.44 -4.27
CA TYR A 15 -4.35 -0.29 -3.01
C TYR A 15 -3.49 -1.52 -2.76
N HIS A 16 -2.19 -1.34 -2.52
CA HIS A 16 -1.28 -2.44 -2.21
C HIS A 16 -1.44 -2.96 -0.78
N LEU A 17 -1.79 -2.07 0.16
CA LEU A 17 -2.01 -2.33 1.59
C LEU A 17 -0.82 -2.87 2.41
N ASP A 18 0.28 -3.27 1.76
CA ASP A 18 1.54 -3.69 2.42
C ASP A 18 2.83 -3.08 1.82
N PRO A 19 2.97 -1.74 1.79
CA PRO A 19 4.22 -1.13 1.38
C PRO A 19 5.32 -1.40 2.43
N SER A 20 6.41 -2.03 2.01
CA SER A 20 7.56 -2.31 2.85
C SER A 20 8.87 -2.26 2.05
N LEU A 21 10.01 -2.19 2.74
CA LEU A 21 11.31 -2.33 2.07
C LEU A 21 11.48 -3.70 1.42
N ALA A 22 10.92 -4.75 2.02
CA ALA A 22 10.95 -6.11 1.46
C ALA A 22 10.12 -6.22 0.16
N ASN A 23 9.08 -5.40 0.02
CA ASN A 23 8.19 -5.36 -1.13
C ASN A 23 8.60 -4.33 -2.19
N THR A 24 9.69 -3.58 -1.94
CA THR A 24 10.25 -2.61 -2.88
C THR A 24 11.50 -3.18 -3.53
N MET A 25 11.36 -3.62 -4.78
CA MET A 25 12.41 -4.24 -5.55
C MET A 25 13.03 -3.25 -6.55
N VAL A 26 14.20 -3.61 -7.07
CA VAL A 26 14.84 -2.91 -8.20
C VAL A 26 15.17 -3.94 -9.28
N ARG A 27 14.84 -3.63 -10.53
CA ARG A 27 15.11 -4.48 -11.69
C ARG A 27 15.90 -3.72 -12.74
N TRP A 28 16.93 -4.36 -13.30
CA TRP A 28 17.67 -3.85 -14.45
C TRP A 28 16.90 -4.16 -15.75
N ILE A 29 16.50 -3.11 -16.48
CA ILE A 29 15.71 -3.19 -17.72
C ILE A 29 16.24 -2.13 -18.69
N ASP A 30 16.55 -2.52 -19.92
CA ASP A 30 16.98 -1.61 -21.01
C ASP A 30 18.11 -0.64 -20.62
N GLY A 31 19.11 -1.14 -19.90
CA GLY A 31 20.27 -0.33 -19.49
C GLY A 31 20.00 0.62 -18.32
N THR A 32 18.87 0.48 -17.61
CA THR A 32 18.54 1.32 -16.44
C THR A 32 17.89 0.52 -15.31
N TYR A 33 18.02 1.01 -14.08
CA TYR A 33 17.33 0.45 -12.92
C TYR A 33 15.92 1.03 -12.78
N ARG A 34 14.92 0.15 -12.70
CA ARG A 34 13.51 0.50 -12.46
C ARG A 34 13.06 -0.05 -11.11
N GLY A 35 12.34 0.77 -10.35
CA GLY A 35 11.70 0.33 -9.11
C GLY A 35 10.49 -0.55 -9.44
N VAL A 36 10.30 -1.62 -8.67
CA VAL A 36 9.19 -2.57 -8.82
C VAL A 36 8.53 -2.74 -7.45
N LEU A 37 7.21 -2.64 -7.41
CA LEU A 37 6.41 -2.93 -6.22
C LEU A 37 5.88 -4.36 -6.34
N ASN A 38 6.23 -5.22 -5.39
CA ASN A 38 5.94 -6.65 -5.38
C ASN A 38 5.04 -7.01 -4.19
N ASP A 39 4.47 -8.22 -4.22
CA ASP A 39 3.68 -8.82 -3.14
C ASP A 39 2.27 -8.23 -2.97
N TRP A 40 1.38 -8.65 -3.87
CA TRP A 40 0.04 -8.07 -4.06
C TRP A 40 -1.08 -8.90 -3.41
N ASP A 41 -0.77 -9.81 -2.50
CA ASP A 41 -1.73 -10.70 -1.85
C ASP A 41 -2.74 -9.96 -0.95
N LEU A 42 -2.30 -8.86 -0.34
CA LEU A 42 -3.10 -7.94 0.47
C LEU A 42 -3.73 -6.81 -0.36
N ALA A 43 -3.53 -6.79 -1.67
CA ALA A 43 -4.03 -5.72 -2.50
C ALA A 43 -5.56 -5.70 -2.59
N SER A 44 -6.13 -4.52 -2.75
CA SER A 44 -7.57 -4.30 -2.88
C SER A 44 -7.85 -3.32 -4.02
N ILE A 45 -8.93 -3.57 -4.76
CA ILE A 45 -9.46 -2.70 -5.80
C ILE A 45 -10.79 -2.12 -5.29
N ARG A 46 -10.89 -0.79 -5.30
CA ARG A 46 -12.09 -0.06 -4.87
C ARG A 46 -13.32 -0.57 -5.63
N ASP A 47 -14.38 -0.86 -4.88
CA ASP A 47 -15.68 -1.33 -5.39
C ASP A 47 -15.69 -2.74 -6.02
N GLU A 48 -14.54 -3.42 -6.11
CA GLU A 48 -14.43 -4.77 -6.67
C GLU A 48 -14.01 -5.84 -5.65
N SER A 49 -13.15 -5.48 -4.69
CA SER A 49 -12.61 -6.44 -3.73
C SER A 49 -13.55 -6.70 -2.55
N PRO A 50 -13.67 -7.95 -2.06
CA PRO A 50 -14.55 -8.31 -0.95
C PRO A 50 -14.04 -7.85 0.41
N HIS A 51 -12.74 -7.56 0.52
CA HIS A 51 -12.08 -7.05 1.71
C HIS A 51 -11.81 -5.54 1.56
N GLY A 52 -12.13 -4.80 2.62
CA GLY A 52 -12.05 -3.35 2.65
C GLY A 52 -10.62 -2.85 2.79
N GLN A 53 -10.46 -1.52 2.80
CA GLN A 53 -9.20 -0.88 3.17
C GLN A 53 -9.10 -0.69 4.70
N LEU A 54 -9.87 -1.43 5.50
CA LEU A 54 -10.15 -1.09 6.90
C LEU A 54 -9.50 -2.07 7.87
N GLU A 55 -9.17 -3.27 7.39
CA GLU A 55 -8.59 -4.38 8.15
C GLU A 55 -7.16 -4.03 8.56
N PRO A 56 -6.68 -4.36 9.77
CA PRO A 56 -5.32 -4.05 10.22
C PRO A 56 -4.26 -5.02 9.66
N ILE A 57 -4.20 -5.11 8.33
CA ILE A 57 -3.27 -5.94 7.54
C ILE A 57 -2.03 -5.16 7.10
N GLY A 58 -0.97 -5.91 6.81
CA GLY A 58 0.33 -5.41 6.36
C GLY A 58 1.41 -5.47 7.44
N THR A 59 2.58 -4.97 7.09
CA THR A 59 3.78 -5.02 7.91
C THR A 59 3.74 -3.90 8.96
N ARG A 60 3.56 -4.27 10.24
CA ARG A 60 3.31 -3.32 11.36
C ARG A 60 4.25 -2.14 11.43
N VAL A 61 5.55 -2.33 11.23
CA VAL A 61 6.54 -1.24 11.33
C VAL A 61 6.45 -0.21 10.19
N PHE A 62 5.73 -0.53 9.11
CA PHE A 62 5.48 0.36 7.97
C PHE A 62 4.03 0.88 7.92
N MET A 63 3.16 0.43 8.84
CA MET A 63 1.78 0.91 8.92
C MET A 63 1.69 2.28 9.58
N SER A 64 0.72 3.07 9.14
CA SER A 64 0.35 4.32 9.82
C SER A 64 -0.06 4.05 11.27
N VAL A 65 0.39 4.91 12.20
CA VAL A 65 -0.01 4.85 13.62
C VAL A 65 -1.52 5.02 13.78
N ASP A 66 -2.18 5.76 12.88
CA ASP A 66 -3.63 5.93 12.87
C ASP A 66 -4.37 4.58 12.75
N LEU A 67 -3.73 3.58 12.10
CA LEU A 67 -4.26 2.23 11.93
C LEU A 67 -4.01 1.30 13.13
N MET A 68 -3.32 1.79 14.16
CA MET A 68 -3.00 1.02 15.37
C MET A 68 -3.95 1.32 16.54
N THR A 69 -5.01 2.08 16.30
CA THR A 69 -6.03 2.42 17.30
C THR A 69 -7.08 1.31 17.45
N SER A 70 -7.78 1.27 18.58
CA SER A 70 -8.90 0.33 18.77
C SER A 70 -10.01 0.49 17.73
N ASP A 71 -10.19 1.69 17.19
CA ASP A 71 -11.18 1.97 16.14
C ASP A 71 -10.72 1.42 14.78
N ALA A 72 -9.44 1.58 14.45
CA ALA A 72 -8.87 1.01 13.24
C ALA A 72 -8.88 -0.53 13.26
N LEU A 73 -8.59 -1.15 14.41
CA LEU A 73 -8.69 -2.60 14.57
C LEU A 73 -10.11 -3.14 14.39
N GLN A 74 -11.13 -2.30 14.59
CA GLN A 74 -12.54 -2.61 14.31
C GLN A 74 -12.97 -2.26 12.88
N GLY A 75 -12.03 -1.85 12.03
CA GLY A 75 -12.30 -1.45 10.65
C GLY A 75 -13.09 -0.14 10.53
N ARG A 76 -12.92 0.80 11.46
CA ARG A 76 -13.66 2.09 11.47
C ARG A 76 -12.83 3.28 11.00
N VAL A 77 -11.58 3.05 10.62
CA VAL A 77 -10.64 4.09 10.19
C VAL A 77 -10.20 3.79 8.76
N GLU A 78 -10.42 4.74 7.87
CA GLU A 78 -9.98 4.65 6.48
C GLU A 78 -8.47 4.81 6.35
N ARG A 79 -7.87 4.03 5.45
CA ARG A 79 -6.49 4.25 5.03
C ARG A 79 -6.40 5.51 4.18
N LEU A 80 -5.37 6.30 4.46
CA LEU A 80 -5.09 7.54 3.74
C LEU A 80 -3.70 7.48 3.10
N TYR A 81 -3.59 7.99 1.88
CA TYR A 81 -2.31 8.17 1.20
C TYR A 81 -1.66 9.49 1.63
N ARG A 82 -0.88 9.46 2.72
CA ARG A 82 -0.11 10.63 3.18
C ARG A 82 1.35 10.47 2.80
N HIS A 83 1.78 11.14 1.74
CA HIS A 83 3.17 11.14 1.24
C HIS A 83 3.72 12.55 1.06
N ASP A 84 3.04 13.55 1.62
CA ASP A 84 3.24 14.99 1.46
C ASP A 84 3.84 15.68 2.70
N LEU A 85 4.43 14.90 3.61
CA LEU A 85 5.25 15.42 4.72
C LEU A 85 6.72 15.56 4.31
#